data_AF-A0A7W9HAG4-F1
#
_entry.id   AF-A0A7W9HAG4-F1
#
_cell.length_a   1.000
_cell.length_b   1.000
_cell.length_c   1.000
_cell.angle_alpha   90.00
_cell.angle_beta   90.00
_cell.angle_gamma   90.00
#
_symmetry.space_group_name_H-M   'P 1'
#
loop_
_entity.id
_entity.type
_entity.pdbx_description
1 polymer ?
#
loop_
_entity_poly.entity_id
_entity_poly.type
_entity_poly.pdbx_seq_one_letter_code
_entity_poly.pdbx_strand_id
1 'polypeptide(L)' 'MPGFTRDVTGLGHHGTGDLEVQLRTERDVERALELFRASYAAA' A
#
# COMPACT_ATOMS: atom_id res chain seq x y z
N MET A 1 -3.98 -9.64 10.46
CA MET A 1 -3.69 -10.67 9.44
C MET A 1 -2.26 -10.48 8.97
N PRO A 2 -1.45 -11.54 8.91
CA PRO A 2 -0.10 -11.44 8.36
C PRO A 2 -0.16 -11.02 6.88
N GLY A 3 0.60 -9.98 6.51
CA GLY A 3 0.82 -9.59 5.11
C GLY A 3 -0.23 -8.67 4.48
N PHE A 4 -0.80 -7.71 5.22
CA PHE A 4 -1.61 -6.64 4.60
C PHE A 4 -0.73 -5.52 4.02
N THR A 5 0.30 -5.12 4.77
CA THR A 5 1.30 -4.14 4.33
C THR A 5 2.71 -4.71 4.46
N ARG A 6 3.61 -4.21 3.62
CA ARG A 6 5.04 -4.47 3.67
C ARG A 6 5.79 -3.17 3.38
N ASP A 7 6.73 -2.85 4.27
CA ASP A 7 7.71 -1.80 4.02
C ASP A 7 8.64 -2.25 2.89
N VAL A 8 8.75 -1.43 1.85
CA VAL A 8 9.61 -1.66 0.68
C VAL A 8 10.63 -0.54 0.48
N THR A 9 10.86 0.31 1.48
CA THR A 9 11.89 1.35 1.42
C THR A 9 13.25 0.75 1.06
N GLY A 10 13.86 1.27 0.00
CA GLY A 10 15.20 0.87 -0.44
C GLY A 10 15.31 -0.54 -1.04
N LEU A 11 14.20 -1.27 -1.23
CA LEU A 11 14.21 -2.60 -1.84
C LEU A 11 14.24 -2.58 -3.37
N GLY A 12 13.96 -1.43 -3.98
CA GLY A 12 13.97 -1.23 -5.43
C GLY A 12 12.75 -1.85 -6.11
N HIS A 13 11.87 -0.99 -6.61
CA HIS A 13 10.65 -1.38 -7.34
C HIS A 13 10.30 -0.28 -8.34
N HIS A 14 9.59 -0.65 -9.40
CA HIS A 14 9.15 0.30 -10.41
C HIS A 14 7.99 1.14 -9.86
N GLY A 15 8.32 2.26 -9.20
CA GLY A 15 7.39 3.19 -8.58
C GLY A 15 8.08 4.19 -7.63
N THR A 16 7.32 5.09 -7.00
CA THR A 16 7.83 6.11 -6.05
C THR A 16 7.39 5.89 -4.60
N GLY A 17 6.54 4.89 -4.32
CA GLY A 17 5.99 4.67 -2.97
C GLY A 17 6.82 3.72 -2.13
N ASP A 18 6.90 3.91 -0.82
CA ASP A 18 7.70 3.08 0.10
C ASP A 18 6.91 1.94 0.77
N LEU A 19 5.63 1.81 0.43
CA LEU A 19 4.70 0.86 1.06
C LEU A 19 4.02 -0.02 0.00
N GLU A 20 4.14 -1.33 0.15
CA GLU A 20 3.34 -2.32 -0.57
C GLU A 20 2.08 -2.68 0.24
N VAL A 21 0.93 -2.74 -0.42
CA VAL A 21 -0.34 -3.21 0.15
C VAL A 21 -0.79 -4.45 -0.61
N GLN A 22 -1.10 -5.55 0.09
CA GLN A 22 -1.64 -6.76 -0.50
C GLN A 22 -3.14 -6.88 -0.25
N LEU A 23 -3.93 -6.87 -1.32
CA LEU A 23 -5.38 -6.97 -1.28
C LEU A 23 -5.80 -8.40 -1.65
N ARG A 24 -6.36 -9.15 -0.70
CA ARG A 24 -6.77 -10.55 -0.91
C ARG A 24 -8.28 -10.73 -0.87
N THR A 25 -8.97 -9.78 -0.25
CA THR A 25 -10.41 -9.76 -0.06
C THR A 25 -10.97 -8.36 -0.32
N GLU A 26 -12.28 -8.26 -0.52
CA GLU A 26 -12.97 -6.95 -0.64
C GLU A 26 -12.78 -6.08 0.61
N ARG A 27 -12.74 -6.71 1.79
CA ARG A 27 -12.46 -6.03 3.07
C ARG A 27 -11.06 -5.40 3.11
N ASP A 28 -10.09 -5.97 2.38
CA ASP A 28 -8.75 -5.37 2.27
C ASP A 28 -8.78 -4.09 1.42
N VAL A 29 -9.64 -4.04 0.39
CA VAL A 29 -9.85 -2.84 -0.43
C VAL A 29 -10.41 -1.71 0.42
N GLU A 30 -11.46 -1.99 1.20
CA GLU A 30 -12.05 -1.02 2.13
C GLU A 30 -11.02 -0.47 3.10
N ARG A 31 -10.18 -1.37 3.65
CA ARG A 31 -9.11 -1.00 4.58
C ARG A 31 -8.00 -0.15 3.92
N ALA A 32 -7.74 -0.35 2.64
CA ALA A 32 -6.66 0.34 1.92
C ALA A 32 -7.06 1.74 1.41
N LEU A 33 -8.34 2.12 1.47
CA LEU A 33 -8.83 3.40 0.94
C LEU A 33 -8.06 4.62 1.45
N GLU A 34 -7.76 4.67 2.75
CA GLU A 34 -6.99 5.77 3.34
C GLU A 34 -5.55 5.83 2.82
N LEU A 35 -4.93 4.68 2.56
CA LEU A 35 -3.56 4.61 2.01
C LEU A 35 -3.54 5.10 0.56
N PHE A 36 -4.57 4.78 -0.23
CA PHE A 36 -4.69 5.30 -1.60
C PHE A 36 -4.87 6.82 -1.60
N ARG A 37 -5.74 7.35 -0.74
CA ARG A 37 -5.93 8.80 -0.60
C ARG A 37 -4.63 9.51 -0.23
N ALA A 38 -3.91 8.97 0.75
CA ALA A 38 -2.60 9.52 1.15
C ALA A 38 -1.58 9.50 0.00
N SER A 39 -1.55 8.42 -0.80
CA SER A 39 -0.65 8.31 -1.96
C SER A 39 -0.89 9.38 -3.03
N TYR A 40 -2.14 9.80 -3.25
CA TYR A 40 -2.45 10.86 -4.22
C TYR A 40 -2.31 12.27 -3.64
N ALA A 41 -2.52 12.44 -2.33
CA ALA A 41 -2.33 13.73 -1.67
C ALA A 41 -0.84 14.12 -1.53
N ALA A 42 0.07 13.15 -1.57
CA ALA A 42 1.50 13.37 -1.51
C ALA A 42 2.16 13.70 -2.88
N ALA A 43 1.38 13.65 -3.97
CA ALA A 43 1.82 13.98 -5.33
C ALA A 43 1.59 15.48 -5.65
#